data_AF-A0A4P7B4J0-F1
#
_entry.id   AF-A0A4P7B4J0-F1
#
_cell.length_a   1.000
_cell.length_b   1.000
_cell.length_c   1.000
_cell.angle_alpha   90.00
_cell.angle_beta   90.00
_cell.angle_gamma   90.00
#
_symmetry.space_group_name_H-M   'P 1'
#
loop_
_entity.id
_entity.type
_entity.pdbx_description
1 polymer ?
#
loop_
_entity_poly.entity_id
_entity_poly.type
_entity_poly.pdbx_seq_one_letter_code
_entity_poly.pdbx_strand_id
1 'polypeptide(L)'
;MKIKIIIGLLCMGILTGCGNDEDSKSNTPLTPAEKIAKMENSGELPKLDRTDTVAGIDADQNGIRDDIDAYIQKTYPTEEQRKAVSQYAKQLQKKLLADTQNKILVKQITNEGSRAIGCIYERFSNGDSKNGSVVQEILGVTTNTKPRLSAYMQFDKALDGTVISLPSEDVCDE
;
A
#
# COMPACT_ATOMS: atom_id res chain seq x y z
N MET A 1 -37.56 -52.98 -27.09
CA MET A 1 -37.69 -53.36 -25.67
C MET A 1 -37.81 -52.08 -24.85
N LYS A 2 -38.82 -52.00 -23.98
CA LYS A 2 -39.21 -50.81 -23.20
C LYS A 2 -38.24 -50.62 -22.03
N ILE A 3 -37.55 -49.48 -21.94
CA ILE A 3 -36.75 -49.10 -20.77
C ILE A 3 -37.67 -48.32 -19.83
N LYS A 4 -37.91 -48.89 -18.63
CA LYS A 4 -38.78 -48.35 -17.59
C LYS A 4 -38.04 -47.27 -16.79
N ILE A 5 -38.74 -46.16 -16.57
CA ILE A 5 -38.39 -45.07 -15.66
C ILE A 5 -38.42 -45.59 -14.21
N ILE A 6 -37.39 -45.28 -13.43
CA ILE A 6 -37.44 -45.29 -11.96
C ILE A 6 -36.93 -43.93 -11.49
N ILE A 7 -37.87 -43.05 -11.18
CA ILE A 7 -37.65 -41.80 -10.44
C ILE A 7 -37.55 -42.20 -8.97
N GLY A 8 -36.33 -42.23 -8.45
CA GLY A 8 -36.02 -42.48 -7.05
C GLY A 8 -36.04 -41.18 -6.25
N LEU A 9 -37.06 -41.07 -5.42
CA LEU A 9 -37.31 -40.07 -4.39
C LEU A 9 -36.17 -40.03 -3.34
N LEU A 10 -36.04 -38.88 -2.65
CA LEU A 10 -35.63 -38.76 -1.24
C LEU A 10 -34.12 -38.63 -0.93
N CYS A 11 -33.68 -37.42 -0.54
CA CYS A 11 -33.33 -37.14 0.86
C CYS A 11 -33.05 -35.65 1.10
N MET A 12 -33.84 -35.12 2.03
CA MET A 12 -33.84 -33.78 2.59
C MET A 12 -32.58 -33.59 3.46
N GLY A 13 -31.67 -32.71 3.08
CA GLY A 13 -30.58 -32.24 3.94
C GLY A 13 -30.96 -30.93 4.60
N ILE A 14 -31.72 -30.96 5.69
CA ILE A 14 -31.94 -29.78 6.52
C ILE A 14 -30.67 -29.60 7.35
N LEU A 15 -29.83 -28.63 6.99
CA LEU A 15 -28.77 -28.14 7.84
C LEU A 15 -29.45 -27.47 9.05
N THR A 16 -29.46 -28.15 10.19
CA THR A 16 -29.85 -27.57 11.47
C THR A 16 -28.79 -26.55 11.87
N GLY A 17 -29.06 -25.27 11.64
CA GLY A 17 -28.35 -24.17 12.26
C GLY A 17 -28.65 -24.13 13.75
N CYS A 18 -27.61 -24.15 14.58
CA CYS A 18 -27.72 -23.75 15.99
C CYS A 18 -27.97 -22.23 16.03
N GLY A 19 -29.24 -21.84 16.01
CA GLY A 19 -29.66 -20.52 16.46
C GLY A 19 -29.76 -20.54 17.98
N ASN A 20 -28.74 -20.01 18.65
CA ASN A 20 -28.81 -19.72 20.08
C ASN A 20 -29.19 -18.24 20.20
N ASP A 21 -30.47 -17.98 20.41
CA ASP A 21 -30.99 -16.67 20.82
C ASP A 21 -30.71 -16.50 22.31
N GLU A 22 -29.83 -15.56 22.67
CA GLU A 22 -29.84 -14.78 23.92
C GLU A 22 -28.62 -13.84 23.94
N ASP A 23 -28.79 -12.63 23.40
CA ASP A 23 -28.32 -11.40 24.04
C ASP A 23 -28.74 -10.18 23.20
N SER A 24 -29.73 -9.46 23.71
CA SER A 24 -30.19 -8.17 23.19
C SER A 24 -29.17 -7.08 23.53
N LYS A 25 -28.00 -7.12 22.91
CA LYS A 25 -27.17 -5.92 22.73
C LYS A 25 -27.45 -5.43 21.33
N SER A 26 -27.87 -4.17 21.19
CA SER A 26 -27.89 -3.46 19.92
C SER A 26 -26.45 -3.41 19.37
N ASN A 27 -26.04 -4.49 18.72
CA ASN A 27 -24.79 -4.62 18.01
C ASN A 27 -25.14 -4.50 16.54
N THR A 28 -25.46 -3.29 16.09
CA THR A 28 -25.38 -3.01 14.65
C THR A 28 -23.96 -3.38 14.23
N PRO A 29 -23.78 -4.32 13.29
CA PRO A 29 -22.44 -4.71 12.86
C PRO A 29 -21.71 -3.47 12.34
N LEU A 30 -20.54 -3.17 12.91
CA LEU A 30 -19.71 -2.07 12.44
C LEU A 30 -19.47 -2.20 10.94
N THR A 31 -19.61 -1.10 10.22
CA THR A 31 -19.19 -0.99 8.82
C THR A 31 -17.67 -1.22 8.71
N PRO A 32 -17.14 -1.58 7.52
CA PRO A 32 -15.70 -1.69 7.33
C PRO A 32 -14.92 -0.43 7.73
N ALA A 33 -15.45 0.76 7.44
CA ALA A 33 -14.83 2.04 7.80
C ALA A 33 -14.74 2.23 9.32
N GLU A 34 -15.82 1.92 10.05
CA GLU A 34 -15.82 2.02 11.52
C GLU A 34 -14.89 1.00 12.17
N LYS A 35 -14.77 -0.21 11.60
CA LYS A 35 -13.80 -1.21 12.06
C LYS A 35 -12.37 -0.72 11.89
N ILE A 36 -12.03 -0.14 10.73
CA ILE A 36 -10.71 0.43 10.47
C ILE A 36 -10.43 1.57 11.46
N ALA A 37 -11.36 2.51 11.61
CA ALA A 37 -11.19 3.63 12.53
C ALA A 37 -10.98 3.15 13.98
N LYS A 38 -11.69 2.09 14.41
CA LYS A 38 -11.47 1.49 15.73
C LYS A 38 -10.05 0.90 15.87
N MET A 39 -9.57 0.19 14.86
CA MET A 39 -8.21 -0.39 14.86
C MET A 39 -7.10 0.67 14.77
N GLU A 40 -7.34 1.79 14.09
CA GLU A 40 -6.43 2.93 14.08
C GLU A 40 -6.37 3.62 15.45
N ASN A 41 -7.54 3.82 16.09
CA ASN A 41 -7.64 4.43 17.42
C ASN A 41 -7.05 3.52 18.53
N SER A 42 -7.09 2.20 18.37
CA SER A 42 -6.42 1.27 19.28
C SER A 42 -4.92 1.13 19.01
N GLY A 43 -4.42 1.69 17.90
CA GLY A 43 -3.03 1.60 17.47
C GLY A 43 -2.63 0.28 16.80
N GLU A 44 -3.60 -0.62 16.56
CA GLU A 44 -3.44 -1.87 15.82
C GLU A 44 -3.13 -1.62 14.34
N LEU A 45 -3.75 -0.58 13.77
CA LEU A 45 -3.43 -0.08 12.43
C LEU A 45 -2.77 1.30 12.49
N PRO A 46 -1.90 1.62 11.51
CA PRO A 46 -1.42 2.98 11.34
C PRO A 46 -2.57 3.90 10.92
N LYS A 47 -2.62 5.10 11.49
CA LYS A 47 -3.57 6.12 11.08
C LYS A 47 -3.06 6.79 9.80
N LEU A 48 -3.73 6.52 8.68
CA LEU A 48 -3.33 7.06 7.38
C LEU A 48 -4.28 8.17 6.90
N ASP A 49 -3.72 9.16 6.21
CA ASP A 49 -4.47 10.19 5.51
C ASP A 49 -5.21 9.55 4.34
N ARG A 50 -6.52 9.75 4.27
CA ARG A 50 -7.39 9.26 3.18
C ARG A 50 -8.20 10.39 2.54
N THR A 51 -7.72 11.62 2.62
CA THR A 51 -8.30 12.75 1.88
C THR A 51 -8.28 12.45 0.37
N ASP A 52 -9.23 13.05 -0.36
CA ASP A 52 -9.35 12.88 -1.81
C ASP A 52 -8.26 13.60 -2.61
N THR A 53 -7.34 14.30 -1.95
CA THR A 53 -6.23 14.99 -2.61
C THR A 53 -5.10 14.01 -2.92
N VAL A 54 -4.54 14.12 -4.12
CA VAL A 54 -3.39 13.31 -4.54
C VAL A 54 -2.16 13.65 -3.70
N ALA A 55 -1.94 14.94 -3.43
CA ALA A 55 -0.82 15.41 -2.60
C ALA A 55 -0.94 14.95 -1.14
N GLY A 56 -2.14 15.03 -0.55
CA GLY A 56 -2.32 14.86 0.89
C GLY A 56 -1.69 16.00 1.69
N ILE A 57 -1.49 15.76 2.98
CA ILE A 57 -0.95 16.75 3.92
C ILE A 57 0.56 16.50 4.10
N ASP A 58 1.37 17.49 3.74
CA ASP A 58 2.83 17.57 3.96
C ASP A 58 3.08 18.96 4.55
N ALA A 59 3.01 19.06 5.88
CA ALA A 59 3.00 20.35 6.58
C ALA A 59 4.41 20.94 6.72
N ASP A 60 5.43 20.09 6.83
CA ASP A 60 6.83 20.50 6.95
C ASP A 60 7.54 20.67 5.59
N GLN A 61 6.84 20.35 4.49
CA GLN A 61 7.30 20.47 3.11
C GLN A 61 8.55 19.63 2.82
N ASN A 62 8.70 18.50 3.52
CA ASN A 62 9.86 17.63 3.34
C ASN A 62 9.75 16.72 2.08
N GLY A 63 8.58 16.73 1.42
CA GLY A 63 8.27 15.94 0.24
C GLY A 63 7.64 14.58 0.54
N ILE A 64 7.26 14.33 1.80
CA ILE A 64 6.58 13.14 2.30
C ILE A 64 5.31 13.62 3.02
N ARG A 65 4.23 12.85 2.93
CA ARG A 65 3.04 13.16 3.70
C ARG A 65 3.27 12.88 5.18
N ASP A 66 2.72 13.72 6.04
CA ASP A 66 2.85 13.62 7.51
C ASP A 66 2.43 12.24 8.06
N ASP A 67 1.41 11.61 7.45
CA ASP A 67 0.94 10.27 7.85
C ASP A 67 1.96 9.16 7.54
N ILE A 68 2.69 9.31 6.44
CA ILE A 68 3.77 8.40 6.05
C ILE A 68 5.00 8.65 6.93
N ASP A 69 5.35 9.90 7.25
CA ASP A 69 6.46 10.18 8.17
C ASP A 69 6.22 9.57 9.54
N ALA A 70 5.01 9.73 10.08
CA ALA A 70 4.62 9.10 11.34
C ALA A 70 4.68 7.56 11.25
N TYR A 71 4.28 7.00 10.11
CA TYR A 71 4.39 5.57 9.84
C TYR A 71 5.85 5.09 9.83
N ILE A 72 6.73 5.79 9.09
CA ILE A 72 8.16 5.46 8.99
C ILE A 72 8.81 5.51 10.37
N GLN A 73 8.53 6.58 11.14
CA GLN A 73 9.08 6.77 12.47
C GLN A 73 8.67 5.67 13.46
N LYS A 74 7.45 5.14 13.34
CA LYS A 74 6.93 4.07 14.19
C LYS A 74 7.44 2.68 13.76
N THR A 75 7.59 2.45 12.46
CA THR A 75 7.85 1.11 11.90
C THR A 75 9.34 0.76 11.86
N TYR A 76 10.22 1.73 11.60
CA TYR A 76 11.64 1.46 11.35
C TYR A 76 12.53 1.93 12.52
N PRO A 77 13.17 0.98 13.24
CA PRO A 77 13.86 1.28 14.50
C PRO A 77 15.15 2.10 14.30
N THR A 78 15.90 1.86 13.22
CA THR A 78 17.18 2.54 13.01
C THR A 78 17.01 3.80 12.16
N GLU A 79 17.87 4.79 12.38
CA GLU A 79 17.88 6.02 11.59
C GLU A 79 18.19 5.73 10.11
N GLU A 80 19.13 4.82 9.85
CA GLU A 80 19.50 4.45 8.48
C GLU A 80 18.35 3.84 7.70
N GLN A 81 17.55 2.98 8.34
CA GLN A 81 16.33 2.43 7.72
C GLN A 81 15.30 3.52 7.47
N ARG A 82 15.08 4.42 8.44
CA ARG A 82 14.15 5.55 8.25
C ARG A 82 14.58 6.44 7.09
N LYS A 83 15.87 6.77 6.97
CA LYS A 83 16.40 7.55 5.85
C LYS A 83 16.18 6.85 4.51
N ALA A 84 16.52 5.57 4.39
CA ALA A 84 16.31 4.79 3.17
C ALA A 84 14.83 4.74 2.75
N VAL A 85 13.94 4.50 3.70
CA VAL A 85 12.50 4.46 3.43
C VAL A 85 11.94 5.83 3.09
N SER A 86 12.40 6.88 3.78
CA SER A 86 12.02 8.27 3.50
C SER A 86 12.45 8.69 2.10
N GLN A 87 13.64 8.29 1.66
CA GLN A 87 14.12 8.52 0.30
C GLN A 87 13.15 7.92 -0.73
N TYR A 88 12.68 6.69 -0.51
CA TYR A 88 11.70 6.05 -1.41
C TYR A 88 10.32 6.70 -1.34
N ALA A 89 9.83 7.05 -0.14
CA ALA A 89 8.55 7.73 0.04
C ALA A 89 8.50 9.08 -0.70
N LYS A 90 9.57 9.88 -0.65
CA LYS A 90 9.71 11.11 -1.44
C LYS A 90 9.58 10.87 -2.93
N GLN A 91 10.20 9.79 -3.43
CA GLN A 91 10.13 9.45 -4.85
C GLN A 91 8.72 9.01 -5.25
N LEU A 92 8.00 8.27 -4.41
CA LEU A 92 6.59 7.97 -4.66
C LEU A 92 5.75 9.24 -4.71
N GLN A 93 5.95 10.18 -3.77
CA GLN A 93 5.23 11.45 -3.76
C GLN A 93 5.50 12.26 -5.04
N LYS A 94 6.76 12.31 -5.51
CA LYS A 94 7.13 12.89 -6.82
C LYS A 94 6.40 12.20 -7.98
N LYS A 95 6.32 10.86 -8.00
CA LYS A 95 5.58 10.12 -9.04
C LYS A 95 4.11 10.53 -9.10
N LEU A 96 3.46 10.69 -7.94
CA LEU A 96 2.05 11.06 -7.85
C LEU A 96 1.77 12.47 -8.39
N LEU A 97 2.74 13.38 -8.30
CA LEU A 97 2.58 14.80 -8.62
C LEU A 97 3.24 15.22 -9.94
N ALA A 98 3.92 14.30 -10.64
CA ALA A 98 4.68 14.60 -11.83
C ALA A 98 3.80 14.96 -13.04
N ASP A 99 4.30 15.85 -13.90
CA ASP A 99 3.80 16.00 -15.26
C ASP A 99 4.21 14.78 -16.09
N THR A 100 3.25 13.90 -16.37
CA THR A 100 3.45 12.64 -17.11
C THR A 100 3.71 12.84 -18.60
N GLN A 101 3.49 14.04 -19.14
CA GLN A 101 3.85 14.38 -20.53
C GLN A 101 5.34 14.69 -20.67
N ASN A 102 5.99 15.12 -19.59
CA ASN A 102 7.42 15.38 -19.58
C ASN A 102 8.21 14.07 -19.40
N LYS A 103 8.56 13.43 -20.52
CA LYS A 103 9.30 12.15 -20.53
C LYS A 103 10.67 12.23 -19.86
N ILE A 104 11.33 13.38 -19.90
CA ILE A 104 12.62 13.59 -19.23
C ILE A 104 12.42 13.53 -17.71
N LEU A 105 11.43 14.27 -17.20
CA LEU A 105 11.06 14.27 -15.78
C LEU A 105 10.65 12.88 -15.30
N VAL A 106 9.77 12.21 -16.05
CA VAL A 106 9.31 10.84 -15.74
C VAL A 106 10.50 9.87 -15.65
N LYS A 107 11.43 9.91 -16.60
CA LYS A 107 12.64 9.09 -16.57
C LYS A 107 13.55 9.41 -15.38
N GLN A 108 13.73 10.70 -15.07
CA GLN A 108 14.53 11.14 -13.93
C GLN A 108 13.96 10.61 -12.61
N ILE A 109 12.66 10.82 -12.36
CA ILE A 109 11.98 10.33 -11.15
C ILE A 109 12.10 8.81 -11.04
N THR A 110 11.96 8.08 -12.15
CA THR A 110 12.12 6.61 -12.14
C THR A 110 13.53 6.18 -11.79
N ASN A 111 14.55 6.82 -12.35
CA ASN A 111 15.95 6.51 -12.02
C ASN A 111 16.25 6.82 -10.55
N GLU A 112 15.77 7.95 -10.02
CA GLU A 112 15.88 8.30 -8.59
C GLU A 112 15.13 7.29 -7.71
N GLY A 113 13.96 6.82 -8.15
CA GLY A 113 13.20 5.76 -7.48
C GLY A 113 13.94 4.43 -7.45
N SER A 114 14.59 4.04 -8.55
CA SER A 114 15.46 2.84 -8.59
C SER A 114 16.63 2.97 -7.62
N ARG A 115 17.22 4.16 -7.52
CA ARG A 115 18.29 4.45 -6.55
C ARG A 115 17.79 4.31 -5.11
N ALA A 116 16.64 4.90 -4.78
CA ALA A 116 16.01 4.78 -3.46
C ALA A 116 15.67 3.34 -3.08
N ILE A 117 15.19 2.52 -4.04
CA ILE A 117 14.99 1.08 -3.83
C ILE A 117 16.33 0.41 -3.52
N GLY A 118 17.40 0.71 -4.27
CA GLY A 118 18.75 0.24 -3.98
C GLY A 118 19.19 0.54 -2.55
N CYS A 119 18.93 1.75 -2.05
CA CYS A 119 19.24 2.13 -0.68
C CYS A 119 18.48 1.28 0.36
N ILE A 120 17.20 0.97 0.11
CA ILE A 120 16.44 0.03 0.97
C ILE A 120 17.13 -1.34 0.98
N TYR A 121 17.57 -1.85 -0.17
CA TYR A 121 18.28 -3.14 -0.20
C TYR A 121 19.62 -3.11 0.55
N GLU A 122 20.36 -2.00 0.52
CA GLU A 122 21.60 -1.85 1.30
C GLU A 122 21.34 -1.75 2.80
N ARG A 123 20.37 -0.93 3.24
CA ARG A 123 20.13 -0.64 4.67
C ARG A 123 19.34 -1.73 5.40
N PHE A 124 18.76 -2.67 4.68
CA PHE A 124 17.99 -3.79 5.24
C PHE A 124 18.66 -5.15 4.94
N SER A 125 19.97 -5.27 5.13
CA SER A 125 20.81 -6.46 4.85
C SER A 125 20.15 -7.86 4.93
N ASN A 126 20.64 -8.79 4.07
CA ASN A 126 20.17 -10.13 3.66
C ASN A 126 19.61 -11.16 4.68
N GLY A 127 19.37 -10.81 5.95
CA GLY A 127 18.68 -11.66 6.93
C GLY A 127 17.22 -11.25 7.17
N ASP A 128 16.86 -9.99 6.89
CA ASP A 128 15.47 -9.55 6.90
C ASP A 128 14.85 -9.87 5.54
N SER A 129 13.95 -10.87 5.48
CA SER A 129 13.14 -11.17 4.29
C SER A 129 12.19 -10.03 3.88
N LYS A 130 12.34 -8.85 4.48
CA LYS A 130 11.42 -7.72 4.45
C LYS A 130 11.74 -6.71 3.35
N ASN A 131 12.86 -6.77 2.65
CA ASN A 131 13.25 -5.67 1.71
C ASN A 131 12.21 -5.48 0.60
N GLY A 132 11.80 -6.58 -0.04
CA GLY A 132 10.70 -6.56 -1.00
C GLY A 132 9.37 -6.16 -0.36
N SER A 133 9.13 -6.51 0.91
CA SER A 133 7.92 -6.11 1.61
C SER A 133 7.92 -4.63 1.96
N VAL A 134 9.05 -4.01 2.32
CA VAL A 134 9.18 -2.57 2.61
C VAL A 134 8.78 -1.75 1.39
N VAL A 135 9.32 -2.07 0.20
CA VAL A 135 8.97 -1.35 -1.03
C VAL A 135 7.46 -1.42 -1.30
N GLN A 136 6.87 -2.62 -1.19
CA GLN A 136 5.43 -2.81 -1.43
C GLN A 136 4.55 -2.15 -0.35
N GLU A 137 4.96 -2.22 0.90
CA GLU A 137 4.29 -1.60 2.04
C GLU A 137 4.23 -0.08 1.89
N ILE A 138 5.38 0.53 1.58
CA ILE A 138 5.50 1.98 1.42
C ILE A 138 4.74 2.45 0.17
N LEU A 139 4.78 1.69 -0.93
CA LEU A 139 3.91 1.92 -2.07
C LEU A 139 2.42 1.86 -1.67
N GLY A 140 2.03 0.86 -0.89
CA GLY A 140 0.65 0.65 -0.45
C GLY A 140 0.12 1.78 0.43
N VAL A 141 0.88 2.20 1.46
CA VAL A 141 0.47 3.32 2.32
C VAL A 141 0.50 4.65 1.58
N THR A 142 1.39 4.80 0.59
CA THR A 142 1.45 6.02 -0.24
C THR A 142 0.29 6.10 -1.24
N THR A 143 -0.13 4.98 -1.82
CA THR A 143 -1.20 4.93 -2.85
C THR A 143 -2.56 4.52 -2.29
N ASN A 144 -2.78 4.70 -0.98
CA ASN A 144 -3.91 4.19 -0.19
C ASN A 144 -5.31 4.78 -0.53
N THR A 145 -5.43 5.63 -1.55
CA THR A 145 -6.71 6.17 -2.04
C THR A 145 -6.82 5.99 -3.55
N LYS A 146 -8.06 5.95 -4.05
CA LYS A 146 -8.32 5.80 -5.50
C LYS A 146 -7.64 6.90 -6.34
N PRO A 147 -7.68 8.20 -5.98
CA PRO A 147 -6.96 9.23 -6.71
C PRO A 147 -5.45 8.99 -6.76
N ARG A 148 -4.84 8.61 -5.63
CA ARG A 148 -3.38 8.37 -5.54
C ARG A 148 -2.95 7.15 -6.35
N LEU A 149 -3.67 6.03 -6.25
CA LEU A 149 -3.40 4.86 -7.07
C LEU A 149 -3.58 5.16 -8.56
N SER A 150 -4.61 5.94 -8.94
CA SER A 150 -4.79 6.33 -10.34
C SER A 150 -3.65 7.22 -10.86
N ALA A 151 -3.16 8.17 -10.06
CA ALA A 151 -2.01 9.00 -10.41
C ALA A 151 -0.73 8.15 -10.58
N TYR A 152 -0.50 7.20 -9.66
CA TYR A 152 0.59 6.24 -9.77
C TYR A 152 0.52 5.42 -11.07
N MET A 153 -0.65 4.89 -11.42
CA MET A 153 -0.85 4.14 -12.67
C MET A 153 -0.64 5.00 -13.93
N GLN A 154 -1.02 6.29 -13.89
CA GLN A 154 -0.76 7.21 -14.99
C GLN A 154 0.73 7.48 -15.17
N PHE A 155 1.47 7.64 -14.07
CA PHE A 155 2.92 7.75 -14.09
C PHE A 155 3.58 6.49 -14.67
N ASP A 156 3.18 5.30 -14.19
CA ASP A 156 3.73 4.04 -14.67
C ASP A 156 3.45 3.82 -16.17
N LYS A 157 2.23 4.15 -16.64
CA LYS A 157 1.91 4.15 -18.07
C LYS A 157 2.79 5.11 -18.87
N ALA A 158 3.20 6.23 -18.29
CA ALA A 158 4.09 7.17 -18.97
C ALA A 158 5.51 6.61 -19.19
N LEU A 159 5.90 5.55 -18.49
CA LEU A 159 7.16 4.83 -18.69
C LEU A 159 7.09 3.77 -19.80
N ASP A 160 5.91 3.47 -20.34
CA ASP A 160 5.78 2.48 -21.40
C ASP A 160 6.71 2.81 -22.58
N GLY A 161 7.51 1.82 -22.98
CA GLY A 161 8.50 1.96 -24.06
C GLY A 161 9.81 2.66 -23.68
N THR A 162 10.01 3.00 -22.40
CA THR A 162 11.28 3.57 -21.91
C THR A 162 12.23 2.49 -21.37
N VAL A 163 13.52 2.83 -21.31
CA VAL A 163 14.55 2.01 -20.63
C VAL A 163 15.00 2.70 -19.35
N ILE A 164 15.07 1.91 -18.28
CA ILE A 164 15.61 2.33 -16.98
C ILE A 164 17.03 1.80 -16.83
N SER A 165 17.90 2.58 -16.20
CA SER A 165 19.26 2.16 -15.87
C SER A 165 19.28 1.63 -14.45
N LEU A 166 20.04 0.58 -14.20
CA LEU A 166 20.41 0.24 -12.83
C LEU A 166 21.22 1.40 -12.24
N PRO A 167 20.98 1.76 -10.97
CA PRO A 167 21.77 2.80 -10.33
C PRO A 167 23.26 2.40 -10.29
N SER A 168 24.13 3.40 -10.38
CA SER A 168 25.58 3.22 -10.16
C SER A 168 25.88 2.92 -8.69
N GLU A 169 27.15 2.72 -8.37
CA GLU A 169 27.61 2.75 -6.97
C GLU A 169 27.17 4.06 -6.30
N ASP A 170 26.86 3.98 -5.00
CA ASP A 170 26.18 5.00 -4.17
C ASP A 170 24.68 5.21 -4.46
N VAL A 171 23.85 4.59 -3.61
CA VAL A 171 22.39 4.57 -3.76
C VAL A 171 21.62 5.32 -2.68
N CYS A 172 22.26 5.60 -1.54
CA CYS A 172 21.62 6.26 -0.40
C CYS A 172 21.91 7.75 -0.40
N ASP A 173 20.88 8.56 -0.24
CA ASP A 173 21.07 9.99 0.01
C ASP A 173 21.63 10.18 1.45
N GLU A 174 22.64 11.04 1.63
CA GLU A 174 23.29 11.31 2.93
C GLU A 174 22.35 11.86 4.03
#